data_AF-A0A640TF62-F1
#
_entry.id   AF-A0A640TF62-F1
#
_cell.length_a   1.000
_cell.length_b   1.000
_cell.length_c   1.000
_cell.angle_alpha   90.00
_cell.angle_beta   90.00
_cell.angle_gamma   90.00
#
_symmetry.space_group_name_H-M   'P 1'
#
loop_
_entity.id
_entity.type
_entity.pdbx_description
1 polymer ?
#
loop_
_entity_poly.entity_id
_entity_poly.type
_entity_poly.pdbx_seq_one_letter_code
_entity_poly.pdbx_strand_id
1 'polypeptide(L)' 'MDYVAGWRSAVDAATELKGAMDEAGIDTTEVMSTTSTTTDGSGALRLSLPVEAALALANTAREEALRWRRAGA' A
#
# COMPACT_ATOMS: atom_id res chain seq x y z
N MET A 1 -5.92 23.95 5.98
CA MET A 1 -5.75 22.52 5.67
C MET A 1 -6.31 22.27 4.29
N ASP A 2 -5.57 21.53 3.46
CA ASP A 2 -6.03 21.16 2.13
C ASP A 2 -6.49 19.70 2.15
N TYR A 3 -7.78 19.51 2.41
CA TYR A 3 -8.35 18.18 2.51
C TYR A 3 -8.39 17.44 1.16
N VAL A 4 -8.42 18.20 0.07
CA VAL A 4 -8.44 17.67 -1.30
C VAL A 4 -7.06 17.15 -1.67
N ALA A 5 -6.00 17.89 -1.34
CA ALA A 5 -4.63 17.42 -1.52
C ALA A 5 -4.36 16.14 -0.73
N GLY A 6 -4.80 16.08 0.53
CA GLY A 6 -4.69 14.87 1.34
C GLY A 6 -5.42 13.66 0.71
N TRP A 7 -6.67 13.84 0.30
CA TRP A 7 -7.42 12.77 -0.37
C TRP A 7 -6.76 12.31 -1.67
N ARG A 8 -6.27 13.24 -2.50
CA ARG A 8 -5.55 12.91 -3.75
C ARG A 8 -4.30 12.09 -3.47
N SER A 9 -3.51 12.49 -2.47
CA SER A 9 -2.34 11.71 -2.05
C SER A 9 -2.71 10.29 -1.60
N ALA A 10 -3.86 10.10 -0.94
CA ALA A 10 -4.34 8.77 -0.57
C ALA A 10 -4.79 7.94 -1.79
N VAL A 11 -5.39 8.56 -2.80
CA VAL A 11 -5.74 7.92 -4.09
C VAL A 11 -4.49 7.50 -4.86
N ASP A 12 -3.49 8.37 -4.91
CA ASP A 12 -2.21 8.08 -5.57
C ASP A 12 -1.52 6.90 -4.86
N ALA A 13 -1.48 6.92 -3.52
CA ALA A 13 -0.93 5.81 -2.73
C ALA A 13 -1.69 4.49 -2.93
N ALA A 14 -3.02 4.52 -3.05
CA ALA A 14 -3.82 3.33 -3.32
C ALA A 14 -3.52 2.74 -4.71
N THR A 15 -3.31 3.59 -5.71
CA THR A 15 -2.99 3.19 -7.08
C THR A 15 -1.60 2.57 -7.14
N GLU A 16 -0.61 3.24 -6.54
CA GLU A 16 0.77 2.77 -6.49
C GLU A 16 0.87 1.41 -5.77
N LEU A 17 0.23 1.28 -4.61
CA LEU A 17 0.26 0.04 -3.86
C LEU A 17 -0.39 -1.11 -4.63
N LYS A 18 -1.52 -0.87 -5.31
CA LYS A 18 -2.14 -1.90 -6.15
C LYS A 18 -1.21 -2.33 -7.28
N GLY A 19 -0.56 -1.37 -7.97
CA GLY A 19 0.42 -1.67 -9.01
C GLY A 19 1.58 -2.52 -8.49
N ALA A 20 2.15 -2.15 -7.34
CA ALA A 20 3.23 -2.91 -6.72
C ALA A 20 2.80 -4.34 -6.30
N MET A 21 1.55 -4.51 -5.84
CA MET A 21 1.01 -5.83 -5.53
C MET A 21 0.84 -6.68 -6.79
N ASP A 22 0.31 -6.10 -7.87
CA ASP A 22 0.15 -6.78 -9.15
C ASP A 22 1.52 -7.18 -9.75
N GLU A 23 2.53 -6.30 -9.70
CA GLU A 23 3.90 -6.59 -10.13
C GLU A 23 4.58 -7.68 -9.30
N ALA A 24 4.27 -7.75 -8.01
CA ALA A 24 4.71 -8.81 -7.12
C ALA A 24 3.96 -10.14 -7.32
N GLY A 25 2.99 -10.19 -8.24
CA GLY A 25 2.16 -11.37 -8.50
C GLY A 25 1.17 -11.69 -7.40
N ILE A 26 0.81 -10.69 -6.58
CA ILE A 26 -0.19 -10.83 -5.52
C ILE A 26 -1.57 -10.65 -6.16
N ASP A 27 -2.48 -11.60 -5.92
CA ASP A 27 -3.86 -11.48 -6.40
C ASP A 27 -4.58 -10.31 -5.70
N THR A 28 -4.94 -9.29 -6.48
CA THR A 28 -5.64 -8.09 -6.00
C THR A 28 -7.15 -8.13 -6.25
N THR A 29 -7.71 -9.24 -6.75
CA THR A 29 -9.12 -9.35 -7.17
C THR A 29 -10.10 -9.03 -6.03
N GLU A 30 -9.80 -9.49 -4.82
CA GLU A 30 -10.64 -9.28 -3.63
C GLU A 30 -10.10 -8.18 -2.70
N VAL A 31 -9.12 -7.40 -3.15
CA VAL A 31 -8.57 -6.28 -2.37
C VAL A 31 -9.50 -5.09 -2.44
N MET A 32 -9.93 -4.60 -1.28
CA MET A 32 -10.72 -3.38 -1.16
C MET A 32 -9.90 -2.28 -0.54
N SER A 33 -10.04 -1.06 -1.07
CA SER A 33 -9.42 0.14 -0.50
C SER A 33 -10.45 1.22 -0.23
N THR A 34 -10.19 2.04 0.77
CA THR A 34 -10.94 3.26 1.05
C THR A 34 -9.95 4.37 1.32
N THR A 35 -10.06 5.45 0.56
CA THR A 35 -9.27 6.66 0.74
C THR A 35 -10.09 7.70 1.47
N SER A 36 -9.47 8.36 2.43
CA SER A 36 -10.08 9.46 3.18
C SER A 36 -9.03 10.49 3.52
N THR A 37 -9.48 11.58 4.13
CA THR A 37 -8.61 12.58 4.74
C THR A 37 -8.84 12.57 6.24
N THR A 38 -7.78 12.66 7.02
CA THR A 38 -7.87 12.79 8.47
C THR A 38 -8.25 14.22 8.86
N THR A 39 -8.51 14.45 10.16
CA THR A 39 -8.84 15.76 10.69
C THR A 39 -7.72 16.78 10.53
N ASP A 40 -6.47 16.33 10.35
CA ASP A 40 -5.32 17.21 10.12
C ASP A 40 -5.06 17.55 8.63
N GLY A 41 -5.90 17.05 7.73
CA GLY A 41 -5.77 17.25 6.29
C GLY A 41 -4.83 16.26 5.60
N SER A 42 -4.19 15.32 6.32
CA SER A 42 -3.40 14.25 5.70
C SER A 42 -4.27 13.18 5.05
N GLY A 43 -3.77 12.60 3.96
CA GLY A 43 -4.39 11.46 3.32
C GLY A 43 -4.30 10.20 4.17
N ALA A 44 -5.36 9.40 4.19
CA ALA A 44 -5.40 8.09 4.82
C ALA A 44 -5.91 7.03 3.84
N LEU A 45 -5.24 5.89 3.82
CA LEU A 45 -5.62 4.71 3.06
C LEU A 45 -5.94 3.58 4.03
N ARG A 46 -7.14 3.00 3.91
CA ARG A 46 -7.53 1.77 4.60
C ARG A 46 -7.68 0.65 3.59
N LEU A 47 -7.10 -0.50 3.91
CA LEU A 47 -7.14 -1.69 3.06
C LEU A 47 -7.86 -2.82 3.78
N SER A 48 -8.65 -3.57 3.02
CA SER A 48 -9.12 -4.90 3.40
C SER A 48 -8.56 -5.89 2.39
N LEU A 49 -7.86 -6.89 2.90
CA LEU A 49 -7.14 -7.88 2.12
C LEU A 49 -7.61 -9.28 2.54
N PRO A 50 -7.74 -10.23 1.60
CA PRO A 50 -7.68 -11.65 1.94
C PRO A 50 -6.40 -11.97 2.72
N VAL A 51 -6.47 -12.99 3.57
CA VAL A 51 -5.34 -13.38 4.43
C VAL A 51 -4.11 -13.75 3.59
N GLU A 52 -4.34 -14.43 2.47
CA GLU A 52 -3.33 -14.87 1.50
C GLU A 52 -2.59 -13.68 0.89
N ALA A 53 -3.33 -12.66 0.44
CA ALA A 53 -2.75 -11.43 -0.10
C ALA A 53 -1.96 -10.65 0.96
N ALA A 54 -2.47 -10.60 2.20
CA ALA A 54 -1.76 -9.97 3.31
C ALA A 54 -0.43 -10.67 3.65
N LEU A 55 -0.43 -12.01 3.65
CA LEU A 55 0.79 -12.79 3.88
C LEU A 55 1.79 -12.65 2.74
N ALA A 56 1.32 -12.68 1.48
CA ALA A 56 2.16 -12.46 0.31
C ALA A 56 2.83 -11.08 0.36
N LEU A 57 2.04 -10.03 0.61
CA LEU A 57 2.56 -8.66 0.77
C LEU A 57 3.62 -8.56 1.88
N ALA A 58 3.37 -9.19 3.03
CA ALA A 58 4.32 -9.20 4.13
C ALA A 58 5.63 -9.93 3.78
N ASN A 59 5.58 -11.00 2.98
CA ASN A 59 6.77 -11.72 2.54
C ASN A 59 7.58 -10.91 1.53
N THR A 60 6.94 -10.29 0.54
CA THR A 60 7.61 -9.40 -0.42
C THR A 60 8.34 -8.26 0.30
N ALA A 61 7.69 -7.63 1.29
CA ALA A 61 8.31 -6.57 2.08
C ALA A 61 9.54 -7.05 2.88
N ARG A 62 9.49 -8.27 3.44
CA ARG A 62 10.62 -8.86 4.17
C ARG A 62 11.79 -9.19 3.27
N GLU A 63 11.52 -9.79 2.10
CA GLU A 63 12.55 -10.14 1.13
C GLU A 63 13.30 -8.89 0.65
N GLU A 64 12.56 -7.83 0.36
CA GLU A 64 13.14 -6.57 -0.07
C GLU A 64 13.99 -5.95 1.05
N ALA A 65 13.46 -5.87 2.28
CA ALA A 65 14.24 -5.39 3.43
C ALA A 65 15.55 -6.19 3.66
N LEU A 66 15.52 -7.51 3.43
CA LEU A 66 16.71 -8.37 3.49
C LEU A 66 17.67 -8.12 2.33
N ARG A 67 17.20 -7.76 1.13
CA ARG A 67 18.05 -7.35 0.01
C ARG A 67 18.77 -6.04 0.34
N TRP A 68 18.05 -5.02 0.82
CA TRP A 68 18.65 -3.75 1.22
C TRP A 68 19.71 -3.91 2.31
N ARG A 69 19.45 -4.74 3.32
CA ARG A 69 20.43 -5.02 4.37
C ARG A 69 21.71 -5.67 3.84
N ARG A 70 21.58 -6.56 2.85
CA ARG A 70 22.74 -7.20 2.21
C ARG A 70 23.49 -6.27 1.26
N ALA A 71 22.81 -5.34 0.60
CA ALA A 71 23.43 -4.37 -0.30
C ALA A 71 24.12 -3.21 0.44
N GLY A 72 23.71 -2.92 1.67
CA GLY A 72 24.33 -1.93 2.55
C GLY A 72 25.41 -2.47 3.49
N ALA A 73 25.76 -3.76 3.40
CA ALA A 73 26.82 -4.44 4.15
C ALA A 73 27.98 -4.81 3.23
#